data_AF-A0A6B3M5L5-F1
#
_entry.id   AF-A0A6B3M5L5-F1
#
_cell.length_a   1.000
_cell.length_b   1.000
_cell.length_c   1.000
_cell.angle_alpha   90.00
_cell.angle_beta   90.00
_cell.angle_gamma   90.00
#
_symmetry.space_group_name_H-M   'P 1'
#
loop_
_entity.id
_entity.type
_entity.pdbx_description
1 polymer ?
#
loop_
_entity_poly.entity_id
_entity_poly.type
_entity_poly.pdbx_seq_one_letter_code
_entity_poly.pdbx_strand_id
1 'polypeptide(L)'
;MFIINIQGVHDSYDKPLPGGIVYSQEIFESKDKENCIEKNFYFKKDDQILAHQKLIYKIFQGEVIEELFNKAGFNWKGKDQSTQFMIFSKK
;
A
#
# COMPACT_ATOMS: atom_id res chain seq x y z
N MET A 1 -17.72 11.01 10.30
CA MET A 1 -17.59 9.66 9.70
C MET A 1 -16.22 9.58 9.09
N PHE A 2 -15.44 8.54 9.41
CA PHE A 2 -14.11 8.31 8.84
C PHE A 2 -14.13 7.01 8.04
N ILE A 3 -13.54 7.04 6.85
CA ILE A 3 -13.59 5.94 5.90
C ILE A 3 -12.16 5.65 5.43
N ILE A 4 -11.76 4.39 5.48
CA ILE A 4 -10.46 3.93 4.98
C ILE A 4 -10.70 2.97 3.84
N ASN A 5 -10.07 3.21 2.69
CA ASN A 5 -10.06 2.27 1.58
C ASN A 5 -9.10 1.10 1.90
N ILE A 6 -9.62 -0.12 1.78
CA ILE A 6 -8.85 -1.34 1.77
C ILE A 6 -8.20 -1.43 0.40
N GLN A 7 -6.93 -1.08 0.33
CA GLN A 7 -6.18 -1.21 -0.92
C GLN A 7 -6.09 -2.69 -1.28
N GLY A 8 -6.43 -3.01 -2.54
CA GLY A 8 -6.31 -4.35 -3.09
C GLY A 8 -4.86 -4.82 -3.13
N VAL A 9 -4.66 -6.07 -3.56
CA VAL A 9 -3.33 -6.66 -3.71
C VAL A 9 -2.51 -5.76 -4.64
N HIS A 10 -1.37 -5.30 -4.15
CA HIS A 10 -0.46 -4.54 -4.98
C HIS A 10 0.46 -5.51 -5.72
N ASP A 11 0.33 -5.51 -7.05
CA ASP A 11 1.15 -6.36 -7.90
C ASP A 11 2.33 -5.59 -8.50
N SER A 12 3.38 -6.34 -8.81
CA SER A 12 4.47 -5.85 -9.65
C SER A 12 3.96 -5.65 -11.08
N TYR A 13 4.36 -4.56 -11.73
CA TYR A 13 4.00 -4.31 -13.12
C TYR A 13 5.00 -3.39 -13.82
N ASP A 14 5.00 -3.48 -15.14
CA ASP A 14 5.74 -2.59 -16.03
C ASP A 14 4.78 -1.73 -16.84
N LYS A 15 5.17 -0.47 -17.05
CA LYS A 15 4.44 0.49 -17.87
C LYS A 15 5.41 1.19 -18.82
N PRO A 16 5.26 0.96 -20.14
CA PRO A 16 6.00 1.73 -21.14
C PRO A 16 5.66 3.22 -21.06
N LEU A 17 6.66 4.06 -21.22
CA LEU A 17 6.59 5.52 -21.26
C LEU A 17 7.23 6.05 -22.56
N PRO A 18 6.93 7.29 -22.97
CA PRO A 18 7.57 7.92 -24.12
C PRO A 18 9.10 7.91 -24.03
N GLY A 19 9.78 7.83 -25.18
CA GLY A 19 11.24 7.89 -25.25
C GLY A 19 11.97 6.58 -24.94
N GLY A 20 11.26 5.45 -24.98
CA GLY A 20 11.82 4.12 -24.72
C GLY A 20 12.03 3.81 -23.23
N ILE A 21 11.44 4.62 -22.35
CA ILE A 21 11.54 4.43 -20.91
C ILE A 21 10.48 3.42 -20.46
N VAL A 22 10.84 2.54 -19.53
CA VAL A 22 9.91 1.65 -18.83
C VAL A 22 9.87 2.07 -17.37
N TYR A 23 8.67 2.37 -16.87
CA TYR A 23 8.44 2.47 -15.44
C TYR A 23 8.12 1.08 -14.91
N SER A 24 8.87 0.63 -13.90
CA SER A 24 8.62 -0.65 -13.22
C SER A 24 8.26 -0.39 -11.77
N GLN A 25 7.21 -1.06 -11.29
CA GLN A 25 6.92 -1.23 -9.87
C GLN A 25 7.17 -2.68 -9.51
N GLU A 26 7.98 -2.92 -8.49
CA GLU A 26 8.25 -4.25 -7.96
C GLU A 26 7.94 -4.28 -6.47
N ILE A 27 7.24 -5.32 -6.02
CA ILE A 27 6.74 -5.43 -4.64
C ILE A 27 7.19 -6.75 -4.05
N PHE A 28 7.75 -6.68 -2.84
CA PHE A 28 8.30 -7.83 -2.15
C PHE A 28 7.94 -7.77 -0.67
N GLU A 29 7.81 -8.94 -0.02
CA GLU A 29 7.89 -9.00 1.43
C GLU A 29 9.29 -8.54 1.90
N SER A 30 9.33 -7.70 2.93
CA SER A 30 10.61 -7.22 3.46
C SER A 30 11.31 -8.35 4.21
N LYS A 31 12.57 -8.61 3.86
CA LYS A 31 13.40 -9.61 4.54
C LYS A 31 13.91 -9.13 5.90
N ASP A 32 14.03 -7.81 6.06
CA ASP A 32 14.66 -7.20 7.24
C ASP A 32 13.64 -6.68 8.26
N LYS A 33 12.37 -6.54 7.85
CA LYS A 33 11.31 -5.95 8.68
C LYS A 33 10.06 -6.82 8.67
N GLU A 34 9.70 -7.30 9.86
CA GLU A 34 8.51 -8.11 10.05
C GLU A 34 7.23 -7.33 9.69
N ASN A 35 6.27 -8.02 9.05
CA ASN A 35 4.99 -7.44 8.63
C ASN A 35 5.17 -6.17 7.79
N CYS A 36 6.19 -6.13 6.93
CA CYS A 36 6.41 -5.03 6.00
C CYS A 36 6.50 -5.55 4.57
N ILE A 37 6.09 -4.71 3.62
CA ILE A 37 6.42 -4.87 2.20
C ILE A 37 7.35 -3.76 1.77
N GLU A 38 8.21 -4.08 0.81
CA GLU A 38 9.05 -3.13 0.11
C GLU A 38 8.47 -2.92 -1.29
N LYS A 39 8.33 -1.65 -1.67
CA LYS A 39 8.01 -1.27 -3.04
C LYS A 39 9.22 -0.57 -3.65
N ASN A 40 9.70 -1.11 -4.75
CA ASN A 40 10.74 -0.52 -5.55
C ASN A 40 10.14 0.02 -6.83
N PHE A 41 10.50 1.26 -7.16
CA PHE A 41 10.06 1.94 -8.36
C PHE A 41 11.27 2.30 -9.19
N TYR A 42 11.25 1.95 -10.47
CA TYR A 42 12.36 2.18 -11.38
C TYR A 42 11.89 2.92 -12.62
N PHE A 43 12.75 3.78 -13.15
CA PHE A 43 12.70 4.20 -14.54
C PHE A 43 13.88 3.55 -15.25
N LYS A 44 13.60 2.69 -16.23
CA LYS A 44 14.59 1.91 -16.97
C LYS A 44 14.60 2.36 -18.43
N LYS A 45 15.76 2.42 -19.09
CA LYS A 45 15.88 2.64 -20.53
C LYS A 45 17.09 1.86 -21.06
N ASP A 46 16.90 1.07 -22.10
CA ASP A 46 17.96 0.26 -22.71
C ASP A 46 18.74 -0.56 -21.64
N ASP A 47 18.00 -1.23 -20.76
CA ASP A 47 18.48 -2.00 -19.59
C ASP A 47 19.24 -1.20 -18.51
N GLN A 48 19.32 0.13 -18.62
CA GLN A 48 19.91 0.99 -17.59
C GLN A 48 18.83 1.56 -16.66
N ILE A 49 19.11 1.57 -15.35
CA ILE A 49 18.28 2.25 -14.36
C ILE A 49 18.63 3.75 -14.37
N LEU A 50 17.67 4.57 -14.81
CA LEU A 50 17.78 6.03 -14.81
C LEU A 50 17.46 6.64 -13.44
N ALA A 51 16.50 6.04 -12.73
CA ALA A 51 16.11 6.46 -11.39
C ALA A 51 15.51 5.28 -10.62
N HIS A 52 15.68 5.31 -9.30
CA HIS A 52 15.17 4.31 -8.37
C HIS A 52 14.62 4.98 -7.10
N GLN A 53 13.44 4.55 -6.66
CA GLN A 53 12.89 4.89 -5.36
C GLN A 53 12.48 3.62 -4.62
N LYS A 54 12.84 3.54 -3.33
CA LYS A 54 12.44 2.45 -2.43
C LYS A 54 11.54 3.01 -1.33
N LEU A 55 10.39 2.38 -1.11
CA LEU A 55 9.48 2.67 -0.01
C LEU A 55 9.21 1.39 0.80
N ILE A 56 9.04 1.54 2.12
CA ILE A 56 8.71 0.44 3.02
C ILE A 56 7.36 0.74 3.66
N TYR A 57 6.44 -0.22 3.55
CA TYR A 57 5.09 -0.11 4.11
C TYR A 57 4.90 -1.15 5.21
N LYS A 58 4.46 -0.72 6.38
CA LYS A 58 4.04 -1.60 7.47
C LYS A 58 2.63 -2.11 7.18
N ILE A 59 2.45 -3.42 7.26
CA ILE A 59 1.16 -4.10 7.22
C ILE A 59 0.65 -4.23 8.65
N PHE A 60 -0.60 -3.82 8.85
CA PHE A 60 -1.32 -4.00 10.10
C PHE A 60 -2.43 -5.02 9.86
N GLN A 61 -2.53 -6.01 10.75
CA GLN A 61 -3.66 -6.94 10.74
C GLN A 61 -4.95 -6.24 11.17
N GLY A 62 -6.11 -6.74 10.75
CA GLY A 62 -7.40 -6.08 10.96
C GLY A 62 -7.69 -5.72 12.43
N GLU A 63 -7.36 -6.60 13.37
CA GLU A 63 -7.54 -6.39 14.81
C GLU A 63 -6.72 -5.19 15.33
N VAL A 64 -5.50 -5.02 14.82
CA VAL A 64 -4.62 -3.90 15.20
C VAL A 64 -5.15 -2.58 14.65
N ILE A 65 -5.78 -2.59 13.47
CA ILE A 65 -6.41 -1.39 12.90
C ILE A 65 -7.54 -0.91 13.81
N GLU A 66 -8.42 -1.81 14.25
CA GLU A 66 -9.52 -1.45 15.15
C GLU A 66 -9.02 -0.85 16.47
N GLU A 67 -7.98 -1.43 17.07
CA GLU A 67 -7.37 -0.92 18.29
C GLU A 67 -6.77 0.49 18.11
N LEU A 68 -6.02 0.70 17.03
CA LEU A 68 -5.39 2.00 16.72
C LEU A 68 -6.44 3.09 16.53
N PHE A 69 -7.52 2.81 15.80
CA PHE A 69 -8.61 3.76 15.60
C PHE A 69 -9.41 4.00 16.89
N ASN A 70 -9.56 2.98 17.74
CA ASN A 70 -10.18 3.15 19.05
C ASN A 70 -9.40 4.13 19.94
N LYS A 71 -8.06 3.98 19.99
CA LYS A 71 -7.14 4.89 20.69
C LYS A 71 -7.21 6.30 20.12
N ALA A 72 -7.42 6.45 18.82
CA ALA A 72 -7.59 7.74 18.14
C ALA A 72 -9.00 8.37 18.34
N GLY A 73 -9.88 7.75 19.13
CA GLY A 73 -11.21 8.31 19.42
C GLY A 73 -12.30 7.92 18.43
N PHE A 74 -12.11 6.84 17.67
CA PHE A 74 -13.09 6.33 16.73
C PHE A 74 -13.68 4.99 17.16
N ASN A 75 -14.93 4.72 16.79
CA ASN A 75 -15.59 3.42 16.98
C ASN A 75 -15.76 2.74 15.61
N TRP A 76 -15.43 1.46 15.53
CA TRP A 76 -15.69 0.65 14.34
C TRP A 76 -17.19 0.48 14.09
N LYS A 77 -17.60 0.56 12.82
CA LYS A 77 -19.00 0.42 12.40
C LYS A 77 -19.23 -0.70 11.39
N GLY A 78 -18.18 -1.30 10.86
CA GLY A 78 -18.27 -2.35 9.84
C GLY A 78 -17.55 -1.99 8.56
N LYS A 79 -17.89 -2.73 7.50
CA LYS A 79 -17.45 -2.48 6.13
C LYS A 79 -18.62 -2.00 5.29
N ASP A 80 -18.34 -1.27 4.22
CA ASP A 80 -19.34 -0.96 3.22
C ASP A 80 -19.73 -2.22 2.40
N GLN A 81 -20.74 -2.10 1.52
CA GLN A 81 -21.23 -3.21 0.72
C GLN A 81 -20.19 -3.78 -0.25
N SER A 82 -19.29 -2.94 -0.77
CA SER A 82 -18.21 -3.38 -1.66
C SER A 82 -17.10 -4.11 -0.89
N THR A 83 -17.12 -4.04 0.44
CA THR A 83 -16.05 -4.47 1.35
C THR A 83 -14.71 -3.75 1.13
N GLN A 84 -14.66 -2.75 0.25
CA GLN A 84 -13.47 -1.94 0.00
C GLN A 84 -13.27 -0.84 1.03
N PHE A 85 -14.23 -0.58 1.91
CA PHE A 85 -14.13 0.49 2.87
C PHE A 85 -14.41 0.03 4.28
N MET A 86 -13.51 0.35 5.21
CA MET A 86 -13.78 0.27 6.64
C MET A 86 -14.40 1.58 7.12
N ILE A 87 -15.51 1.49 7.86
CA ILE A 87 -16.29 2.64 8.33
C ILE A 87 -16.09 2.80 9.83
N PHE A 88 -15.78 4.03 10.24
CA PHE A 88 -15.64 4.42 11.63
C PHE A 88 -16.48 5.67 11.94
N SER A 89 -17.02 5.73 13.16
CA SER A 89 -17.64 6.95 13.71
C SER A 89 -16.72 7.59 14.73
N LYS A 90 -16.79 8.91 14.89
CA LYS A 90 -16.20 9.55 16.07
C LYS A 90 -16.94 9.04 17.32
N LYS A 91 -16.21 8.89 18.43
CA LYS A 91 -16.81 8.70 19.76
C LYS A 91 -17.63 9.93 20.16
#